data_AF-A0A1N5ZJI2-F1
#
_entry.id   AF-A0A1N5ZJI2-F1
#
_cell.length_a   1.000
_cell.length_b   1.000
_cell.length_c   1.000
_cell.angle_alpha   90.00
_cell.angle_beta   90.00
_cell.angle_gamma   90.00
#
_symmetry.space_group_name_H-M   'P 1'
#
loop_
_entity.id
_entity.type
_entity.pdbx_description
1 polymer ?
#
loop_
_entity_poly.entity_id
_entity_poly.type
_entity_poly.pdbx_seq_one_letter_code
_entity_poly.pdbx_strand_id
1 'polypeptide(L)'
;MAKLLYSATASLDGYIAGPGGDMSWLTEHLVGENPTADHLLANVGAILAGNCTFGGDDPNRGTNSEGAFGGQYHGPVVVLTHRPPVEPASGVTFVGDLHSAVAQAKEAAGDRYVNVLGANVAKQCIQAGLLDEILMFFAPVLLGDGVRMFDHSGGTRVRLAPIPGEAAHWYRVIY
;
A
#
# COMPACT_ATOMS: atom_id res chain seq x y z
N MET A 1 -13.30 0.12 -14.79
CA MET A 1 -12.98 -0.84 -13.70
C MET A 1 -11.72 -0.35 -13.03
N ALA A 2 -11.77 -0.14 -11.71
CA ALA A 2 -10.65 0.31 -10.89
C ALA A 2 -9.36 -0.49 -11.16
N LYS A 3 -8.25 0.25 -11.30
CA LYS A 3 -6.91 -0.31 -11.32
C LYS A 3 -6.43 -0.59 -9.89
N LEU A 4 -5.68 -1.67 -9.72
CA LEU A 4 -5.01 -2.03 -8.49
C LEU A 4 -3.57 -1.50 -8.50
N LEU A 5 -3.26 -0.58 -7.58
CA LEU A 5 -1.96 0.06 -7.48
C LEU A 5 -1.34 -0.23 -6.12
N TYR A 6 -0.10 -0.72 -6.09
CA TYR A 6 0.68 -0.82 -4.85
C TYR A 6 1.51 0.45 -4.68
N SER A 7 1.36 1.13 -3.54
CA SER A 7 2.24 2.24 -3.17
C SER A 7 2.86 2.07 -1.79
N ALA A 8 4.11 2.51 -1.67
CA ALA A 8 4.80 2.62 -0.40
C ALA A 8 5.99 3.58 -0.49
N THR A 9 6.37 4.13 0.66
CA THR A 9 7.71 4.69 0.86
C THR A 9 8.64 3.59 1.35
N ALA A 10 9.80 3.48 0.73
CA ALA A 10 10.85 2.55 1.11
C ALA A 10 12.15 3.29 1.44
N SER A 11 12.95 2.73 2.33
CA SER A 11 14.37 3.06 2.44
C SER A 11 15.11 2.71 1.14
N LEU A 12 16.32 3.25 0.96
CA LEU A 12 17.11 3.01 -0.26
C LEU A 12 17.57 1.55 -0.40
N ASP A 13 17.68 0.81 0.70
CA ASP A 13 17.90 -0.65 0.74
C ASP A 13 16.62 -1.49 0.67
N GLY A 14 15.46 -0.86 0.46
CA GLY A 14 14.23 -1.51 0.04
C GLY A 14 13.32 -2.00 1.17
N TYR A 15 13.33 -1.35 2.34
CA TYR A 15 12.45 -1.67 3.47
C TYR A 15 11.35 -0.62 3.62
N ILE A 16 10.11 -1.06 3.82
CA ILE A 16 8.92 -0.20 4.01
C ILE A 16 8.54 -0.02 5.48
N ALA A 17 9.13 -0.81 6.36
CA ALA A 17 9.02 -0.72 7.81
C ALA A 17 10.30 -1.31 8.42
N GLY A 18 10.72 -0.82 9.57
CA GLY A 18 11.82 -1.36 10.36
C GLY A 18 11.48 -2.70 11.02
N PRO A 19 12.39 -3.25 11.84
CA PRO A 19 12.15 -4.46 12.62
C PRO A 19 10.88 -4.36 13.46
N GLY A 20 10.10 -5.44 13.51
CA GLY A 20 8.81 -5.44 14.22
C GLY A 20 7.70 -4.62 13.54
N GLY A 21 7.94 -4.07 12.36
CA GLY A 21 6.98 -3.21 11.66
C GLY A 21 7.05 -1.74 12.06
N ASP A 22 8.16 -1.31 12.66
CA ASP A 22 8.41 0.07 13.09
C ASP A 22 8.30 1.06 11.92
N MET A 23 7.45 2.07 12.08
CA MET A 23 7.24 3.13 11.09
C MET A 23 7.81 4.47 11.53
N SER A 24 8.35 4.59 12.75
CA SER A 24 8.82 5.86 13.32
C SER A 24 9.86 6.58 12.46
N TRP A 25 10.71 5.81 11.77
CA TRP A 25 11.72 6.30 10.82
C TRP A 25 11.15 7.18 9.69
N LEU A 26 9.87 7.04 9.33
CA LEU A 26 9.23 7.84 8.29
C LEU A 26 9.03 9.30 8.72
N THR A 27 8.92 9.59 10.02
CA THR A 27 8.66 10.95 10.52
C THR A 27 9.75 11.94 10.11
N GLU A 28 10.98 11.47 9.92
CA GLU A 28 12.12 12.28 9.50
C GLU A 28 12.15 12.55 7.98
N HIS A 29 11.34 11.82 7.20
CA HIS A 29 11.46 11.78 5.74
C HIS A 29 10.17 12.14 5.00
N LEU A 30 9.01 12.10 5.66
CA LEU A 30 7.71 12.47 5.09
C LEU A 30 7.35 13.95 5.34
N VAL A 31 8.35 14.82 5.50
CA VAL A 31 8.13 16.25 5.73
C VAL A 31 8.05 17.01 4.41
N GLY A 32 6.99 17.79 4.23
CA GLY A 32 6.81 18.70 3.10
C GLY A 32 5.82 18.20 2.04
N GLU A 33 5.63 19.01 1.01
CA GLU A 33 4.71 18.71 -0.09
C GLU A 33 5.26 17.59 -0.98
N ASN A 34 4.39 16.67 -1.40
CA ASN A 34 4.74 15.63 -2.36
C ASN A 34 3.65 15.55 -3.44
N PRO A 35 3.82 16.28 -4.55
CA PRO A 35 2.80 16.36 -5.60
C PRO A 35 2.40 15.00 -6.19
N THR A 36 3.30 14.01 -6.16
CA THR A 36 3.00 12.66 -6.64
C THR A 36 2.13 11.89 -5.65
N ALA A 37 2.39 12.02 -4.34
CA ALA A 37 1.55 11.43 -3.31
C ALA A 37 0.17 12.09 -3.27
N ASP A 38 0.12 13.43 -3.40
CA ASP A 38 -1.13 14.20 -3.47
C ASP A 38 -1.96 13.81 -4.69
N HIS A 39 -1.30 13.67 -5.86
CA HIS A 39 -1.93 13.19 -7.08
C HIS A 39 -2.50 11.77 -6.92
N LEU A 40 -1.74 10.85 -6.32
CA LEU A 40 -2.23 9.51 -6.03
C LEU A 40 -3.46 9.58 -5.11
N LEU A 41 -3.35 10.26 -3.97
CA LEU A 41 -4.42 10.36 -2.96
C LEU A 41 -5.73 10.87 -3.57
N ALA A 42 -5.67 11.94 -4.39
CA ALA A 42 -6.84 12.50 -5.07
C ALA A 42 -7.56 11.46 -5.96
N ASN A 43 -6.82 10.46 -6.46
CA ASN A 43 -7.31 9.41 -7.33
C ASN A 43 -7.54 8.06 -6.62
N VAL A 44 -7.37 7.96 -5.30
CA VAL A 44 -7.71 6.73 -4.55
C VAL A 44 -9.20 6.66 -4.27
N GLY A 45 -9.83 5.56 -4.71
CA GLY A 45 -11.22 5.23 -4.44
C GLY A 45 -11.40 4.35 -3.21
N ALA A 46 -10.56 3.33 -3.06
CA ALA A 46 -10.57 2.39 -1.94
C ALA A 46 -9.14 2.03 -1.52
N ILE A 47 -8.96 1.62 -0.27
CA ILE A 47 -7.72 0.97 0.20
C ILE A 47 -7.95 -0.54 0.31
N LEU A 48 -6.96 -1.33 -0.13
CA LEU A 48 -6.84 -2.74 0.20
C LEU A 48 -5.60 -2.95 1.06
N ALA A 49 -5.76 -3.38 2.31
CA ALA A 49 -4.66 -3.57 3.24
C ALA A 49 -4.66 -4.98 3.83
N GLY A 50 -3.48 -5.48 4.25
CA GLY A 50 -3.39 -6.68 5.07
C GLY A 50 -3.64 -6.36 6.55
N ASN A 51 -4.00 -7.37 7.35
CA ASN A 51 -4.24 -7.19 8.78
C ASN A 51 -3.07 -6.55 9.55
N CYS A 52 -1.83 -6.91 9.20
CA CYS A 52 -0.63 -6.35 9.84
C CYS A 52 -0.40 -4.89 9.49
N THR A 53 -0.87 -4.44 8.32
CA THR A 53 -0.75 -3.05 7.89
C THR A 53 -1.89 -2.21 8.47
N PHE A 54 -3.11 -2.74 8.47
CA PHE A 54 -4.27 -2.05 9.03
C PHE A 54 -4.19 -1.86 10.56
N GLY A 55 -3.75 -2.90 11.29
CA GLY A 55 -3.56 -2.84 12.74
C GLY A 55 -2.11 -2.57 13.16
N GLY A 56 -1.24 -2.24 12.20
CA GLY A 56 0.19 -2.07 12.41
C GLY A 56 0.56 -0.76 13.06
N ASP A 57 1.86 -0.50 13.15
CA ASP A 57 2.38 0.78 13.63
C ASP A 57 2.00 1.93 12.68
N ASP A 58 1.82 3.13 13.26
CA ASP A 58 1.56 4.36 12.52
C ASP A 58 2.46 5.45 13.12
N PRO A 59 3.33 6.09 12.31
CA PRO A 59 4.28 7.08 12.81
C PRO A 59 3.60 8.32 13.42
N ASN A 60 2.32 8.53 13.09
CA ASN A 60 1.50 9.66 13.53
C ASN A 60 0.43 9.23 14.54
N ARG A 61 0.52 8.03 15.12
CA ARG A 61 -0.45 7.52 16.09
C ARG A 61 -0.74 8.52 17.20
N GLY A 62 -2.03 8.79 17.46
CA GLY A 62 -2.48 9.74 18.47
C GLY A 62 -2.36 11.21 18.05
N THR A 63 -2.08 11.50 16.77
CA THR A 63 -2.06 12.85 16.21
C THR A 63 -3.19 13.03 15.19
N ASN A 64 -3.37 14.26 14.68
CA ASN A 64 -4.34 14.55 13.61
C ASN A 64 -3.96 13.94 12.24
N SER A 65 -2.77 13.35 12.13
CA SER A 65 -2.26 12.71 10.92
C SER A 65 -2.21 11.18 11.03
N GLU A 66 -2.88 10.60 12.03
CA GLU A 66 -3.03 9.15 12.16
C GLU A 66 -3.89 8.59 11.00
N GLY A 67 -3.41 7.53 10.36
CA GLY A 67 -4.07 6.83 9.27
C GLY A 67 -3.34 6.94 7.94
N ALA A 68 -3.88 6.24 6.93
CA ALA A 68 -3.32 6.22 5.59
C ALA A 68 -3.21 7.63 4.98
N PHE A 69 -2.12 7.86 4.26
CA PHE A 69 -1.78 9.17 3.68
C PHE A 69 -1.72 10.29 4.74
N GLY A 70 -1.10 10.02 5.89
CA GLY A 70 -0.98 11.00 6.98
C GLY A 70 -2.35 11.46 7.49
N GLY A 71 -3.29 10.51 7.61
CA GLY A 71 -4.65 10.74 8.07
C GLY A 71 -5.59 11.42 7.07
N GLN A 72 -5.14 11.70 5.83
CA GLN A 72 -5.94 12.42 4.84
C GLN A 72 -6.95 11.54 4.09
N TYR A 73 -6.77 10.22 4.12
CA TYR A 73 -7.70 9.30 3.45
C TYR A 73 -8.88 8.93 4.39
N HIS A 74 -10.10 9.15 3.91
CA HIS A 74 -11.34 8.87 4.66
C HIS A 74 -12.33 7.96 3.91
N GLY A 75 -11.87 7.28 2.85
CA GLY A 75 -12.72 6.41 2.04
C GLY A 75 -12.80 4.95 2.53
N PRO A 76 -13.44 4.07 1.75
CA PRO A 76 -13.59 2.66 2.09
C PRO A 76 -12.26 1.92 2.25
N VAL A 77 -12.17 1.08 3.28
CA VAL A 77 -11.00 0.22 3.53
C VAL A 77 -11.43 -1.24 3.52
N VAL A 78 -10.80 -2.04 2.66
CA VAL A 78 -10.93 -3.51 2.65
C VAL A 78 -9.69 -4.11 3.29
N VAL A 79 -9.88 -4.93 4.32
CA VAL A 79 -8.82 -5.61 5.06
C VAL A 79 -8.83 -7.09 4.72
N LEU A 80 -7.76 -7.57 4.06
CA LEU A 80 -7.54 -8.99 3.81
C LEU A 80 -7.04 -9.66 5.09
N THR A 81 -7.91 -10.47 5.71
CA THR A 81 -7.59 -11.21 6.94
C THR A 81 -8.46 -12.44 7.10
N HIS A 82 -7.86 -13.52 7.60
CA HIS A 82 -8.59 -14.73 8.02
C HIS A 82 -9.09 -14.62 9.48
N ARG A 83 -8.76 -13.51 10.16
CA ARG A 83 -9.07 -13.28 11.57
C ARG A 83 -9.75 -11.90 11.73
N PRO A 84 -10.99 -11.74 11.24
CA PRO A 84 -11.72 -10.49 11.39
C PRO A 84 -12.00 -10.22 12.89
N PRO A 85 -12.10 -8.94 13.30
CA PRO A 85 -12.54 -8.60 14.65
C PRO A 85 -13.99 -9.03 14.87
N VAL A 86 -14.36 -9.25 16.13
CA VAL A 86 -15.76 -9.56 16.51
C VAL A 86 -16.68 -8.39 16.17
N GLU A 87 -16.19 -7.16 16.38
CA GLU A 87 -16.90 -5.92 16.05
C GLU A 87 -16.06 -5.09 15.06
N PRO A 88 -16.39 -5.15 13.76
CA PRO A 88 -15.74 -4.32 12.74
C PRO A 88 -15.99 -2.83 12.97
N ALA A 89 -14.95 -2.01 12.76
CA ALA A 89 -15.11 -0.56 12.71
C ALA A 89 -15.99 -0.17 11.51
N SER A 90 -16.78 0.89 11.67
CA SER A 90 -17.57 1.46 10.58
C SER A 90 -16.67 1.88 9.42
N GLY A 91 -17.08 1.60 8.18
CA GLY A 91 -16.31 1.93 6.98
C GLY A 91 -15.18 0.96 6.64
N VAL A 92 -15.01 -0.13 7.40
CA VAL A 92 -14.00 -1.16 7.17
C VAL A 92 -14.65 -2.51 6.88
N THR A 93 -14.27 -3.12 5.76
CA THR A 93 -14.75 -4.43 5.33
C THR A 93 -13.64 -5.45 5.50
N PHE A 94 -13.88 -6.53 6.25
CA PHE A 94 -12.91 -7.61 6.44
C PHE A 94 -13.24 -8.80 5.53
N VAL A 95 -12.27 -9.26 4.74
CA VAL A 95 -12.45 -10.31 3.74
C VAL A 95 -11.37 -11.37 3.88
N GLY A 96 -11.76 -12.65 3.80
CA GLY A 96 -10.89 -13.80 4.06
C GLY A 96 -10.07 -14.31 2.87
N ASP A 97 -10.39 -13.89 1.66
CA ASP A 97 -9.74 -14.36 0.44
C ASP A 97 -9.34 -13.21 -0.49
N LEU A 98 -8.22 -13.41 -1.20
CA LEU A 98 -7.60 -12.37 -2.02
C LEU A 98 -8.54 -11.88 -3.14
N HIS A 99 -9.14 -12.79 -3.90
CA HIS A 99 -9.94 -12.43 -5.07
C HIS A 99 -11.20 -11.66 -4.68
N SER A 100 -11.90 -12.07 -3.62
CA SER A 100 -13.06 -11.32 -3.12
C SER A 100 -12.65 -9.99 -2.50
N ALA A 101 -11.51 -9.92 -1.80
CA ALA A 101 -11.01 -8.66 -1.26
C ALA A 101 -10.71 -7.65 -2.38
N VAL A 102 -10.07 -8.12 -3.47
CA VAL A 102 -9.82 -7.32 -4.66
C VAL A 102 -11.12 -6.90 -5.34
N ALA A 103 -12.08 -7.81 -5.51
CA ALA A 103 -13.36 -7.51 -6.14
C ALA A 103 -14.13 -6.44 -5.36
N GLN A 104 -14.26 -6.59 -4.04
CA GLN A 104 -14.95 -5.63 -3.17
C GLN A 104 -14.23 -4.28 -3.12
N ALA A 105 -12.89 -4.28 -3.08
CA ALA A 105 -12.13 -3.04 -3.14
C ALA A 105 -12.33 -2.31 -4.47
N LYS A 106 -12.33 -3.03 -5.61
CA LYS A 106 -12.59 -2.46 -6.93
C LYS A 106 -14.01 -1.91 -7.05
N GLU A 107 -15.00 -2.61 -6.52
CA GLU A 107 -16.39 -2.14 -6.46
C GLU A 107 -16.49 -0.83 -5.66
N ALA A 108 -15.90 -0.80 -4.46
CA ALA A 108 -15.88 0.39 -3.62
C ALA A 108 -15.11 1.57 -4.25
N ALA A 109 -14.07 1.29 -5.04
CA ALA A 109 -13.27 2.32 -5.70
C ALA A 109 -13.95 2.94 -6.93
N GLY A 110 -14.87 2.22 -7.59
CA GLY A 110 -15.51 2.65 -8.83
C GLY A 110 -14.50 2.78 -9.98
N ASP A 111 -14.35 4.00 -10.51
CA ASP A 111 -13.40 4.30 -11.59
C ASP A 111 -12.04 4.84 -11.10
N ARG A 112 -11.87 4.97 -9.77
CA ARG A 112 -10.63 5.40 -9.12
C ARG A 112 -9.73 4.21 -8.79
N TYR A 113 -8.51 4.48 -8.28
CA TYR A 113 -7.59 3.42 -7.87
C TYR A 113 -8.08 2.66 -6.63
N VAL A 114 -7.78 1.37 -6.59
CA VAL A 114 -7.59 0.65 -5.33
C VAL A 114 -6.13 0.78 -4.95
N ASN A 115 -5.83 1.47 -3.85
CA ASN A 115 -4.48 1.54 -3.33
C ASN A 115 -4.20 0.38 -2.38
N VAL A 116 -3.28 -0.49 -2.76
CA VAL A 116 -2.81 -1.63 -1.97
C VAL A 116 -1.74 -1.14 -1.00
N LEU A 117 -1.96 -1.39 0.29
CA LEU A 117 -1.00 -1.12 1.36
C LEU A 117 -0.48 -2.43 1.96
N GLY A 118 0.84 -2.49 2.15
CA GLY A 118 1.55 -3.63 2.75
C GLY A 118 2.15 -4.59 1.72
N ALA A 119 3.44 -4.89 1.91
CA ALA A 119 4.23 -5.72 0.98
C ALA A 119 3.65 -7.14 0.79
N ASN A 120 3.07 -7.73 1.82
CA ASN A 120 2.53 -9.09 1.72
C ASN A 120 1.30 -9.16 0.79
N VAL A 121 0.36 -8.21 0.90
CA VAL A 121 -0.82 -8.18 0.01
C VAL A 121 -0.40 -7.82 -1.41
N ALA A 122 0.50 -6.84 -1.57
CA ALA A 122 1.06 -6.50 -2.89
C ALA A 122 1.71 -7.70 -3.57
N LYS A 123 2.53 -8.48 -2.83
CA LYS A 123 3.12 -9.73 -3.33
C LYS A 123 2.06 -10.73 -3.78
N GLN A 124 1.03 -10.96 -2.98
CA GLN A 124 -0.06 -11.88 -3.34
C GLN A 124 -0.77 -11.43 -4.63
N CYS A 125 -1.06 -10.13 -4.77
CA CYS A 125 -1.65 -9.58 -5.99
C CYS A 125 -0.76 -9.78 -7.22
N ILE A 126 0.56 -9.56 -7.10
CA ILE A 126 1.52 -9.79 -8.19
C ILE A 126 1.54 -11.27 -8.59
N GLN A 127 1.63 -12.18 -7.61
CA GLN A 127 1.67 -13.62 -7.87
C GLN A 127 0.38 -14.14 -8.52
N ALA A 128 -0.75 -13.50 -8.24
CA ALA A 128 -2.05 -13.84 -8.81
C ALA A 128 -2.35 -13.15 -10.15
N GLY A 129 -1.45 -12.30 -10.68
CA GLY A 129 -1.71 -11.57 -11.92
C GLY A 129 -2.70 -10.41 -11.79
N LEU A 130 -2.92 -9.90 -10.57
CA LEU A 130 -3.99 -8.95 -10.23
C LEU A 130 -3.54 -7.49 -10.08
N LEU A 131 -2.25 -7.27 -9.84
CA LEU A 131 -1.71 -5.91 -9.64
C LEU A 131 -1.51 -5.23 -10.99
N ASP A 132 -2.02 -4.01 -11.16
CA ASP A 132 -1.91 -3.26 -12.42
C ASP A 132 -0.68 -2.34 -12.40
N GLU A 133 -0.44 -1.64 -11.29
CA GLU A 133 0.58 -0.60 -11.16
C GLU A 133 1.33 -0.64 -9.83
N ILE A 134 2.55 -0.09 -9.82
CA ILE A 134 3.41 0.08 -8.64
C ILE A 134 3.94 1.51 -8.64
N LEU A 135 3.84 2.18 -7.49
CA LEU A 135 4.44 3.48 -7.23
C LEU A 135 5.32 3.41 -5.97
N MET A 136 6.62 3.63 -6.11
CA MET A 136 7.55 3.62 -4.97
C MET A 136 8.13 5.00 -4.71
N PHE A 137 8.11 5.42 -3.45
CA PHE A 137 8.88 6.56 -2.96
C PHE A 137 10.13 6.06 -2.25
N PHE A 138 11.26 6.76 -2.39
CA PHE A 138 12.51 6.38 -1.74
C PHE A 138 12.98 7.47 -0.78
N ALA A 139 13.11 7.11 0.50
CA ALA A 139 13.71 7.95 1.52
C ALA A 139 15.25 7.76 1.53
N PRO A 140 16.03 8.82 1.80
CA PRO A 140 17.49 8.78 1.75
C PRO A 140 18.11 8.14 3.02
N VAL A 141 17.66 6.92 3.36
CA VAL A 141 18.10 6.16 4.53
C VAL A 141 18.33 4.70 4.17
N LEU A 142 19.23 4.03 4.89
CA LEU A 142 19.42 2.58 4.86
C LEU A 142 18.96 2.03 6.22
N LEU A 143 17.88 1.25 6.25
CA LEU A 143 17.35 0.70 7.51
C LEU A 143 18.07 -0.56 7.97
N GLY A 144 18.69 -1.29 7.04
CA GLY A 144 19.45 -2.51 7.28
C GLY A 144 18.61 -3.76 7.55
N ASP A 145 17.42 -3.62 8.14
CA ASP A 145 16.49 -4.74 8.41
C ASP A 145 15.03 -4.28 8.53
N GLY A 146 14.09 -5.23 8.51
CA GLY A 146 12.66 -5.01 8.65
C GLY A 146 11.83 -5.65 7.55
N VAL A 147 10.74 -4.98 7.17
CA VAL A 147 9.81 -5.46 6.14
C VAL A 147 10.24 -4.96 4.77
N ARG A 148 10.70 -5.86 3.90
CA ARG A 148 11.07 -5.53 2.51
C ARG A 148 9.85 -5.12 1.68
N MET A 149 10.01 -4.13 0.80
CA MET A 149 8.97 -3.68 -0.14
C MET A 149 8.46 -4.80 -1.05
N PHE A 150 9.35 -5.75 -1.38
CA PHE A 150 9.01 -6.95 -2.11
C PHE A 150 10.00 -8.06 -1.73
N ASP A 151 9.51 -9.10 -1.06
CA ASP A 151 10.30 -10.30 -0.76
C ASP A 151 9.66 -11.53 -1.40
N HIS A 152 10.35 -12.08 -2.39
CA HIS A 152 9.96 -13.31 -3.07
C HIS A 152 11.17 -14.19 -3.34
N SER A 153 11.75 -14.75 -2.28
CA SER A 153 12.73 -15.83 -2.42
C SER A 153 12.18 -16.96 -3.30
N GLY A 154 13.01 -17.42 -4.25
CA GLY A 154 12.64 -18.42 -5.26
C GLY A 154 11.63 -17.96 -6.31
N GLY A 155 11.32 -16.67 -6.37
CA GLY A 155 10.34 -16.10 -7.29
C GLY A 155 10.83 -15.97 -8.74
N THR A 156 9.90 -15.60 -9.62
CA THR A 156 10.18 -15.28 -11.02
C THR A 156 10.37 -13.77 -11.22
N ARG A 157 11.01 -13.39 -12.32
CA ARG A 157 11.18 -11.99 -12.70
C ARG A 157 9.82 -11.37 -13.04
N VAL A 158 9.42 -10.34 -12.29
CA VAL A 158 8.28 -9.47 -12.63
C VAL A 158 8.77 -8.36 -13.55
N ARG A 159 8.10 -8.17 -14.69
CA ARG A 159 8.45 -7.09 -15.63
C ARG A 159 7.66 -5.84 -15.29
N LEU A 160 8.32 -4.69 -15.32
CA LEU A 160 7.73 -3.38 -15.09
C LEU A 160 8.01 -2.48 -16.29
N ALA A 161 7.05 -1.64 -16.65
CA ALA A 161 7.19 -0.63 -17.69
C ALA A 161 6.87 0.76 -17.12
N PRO A 162 7.71 1.79 -17.32
CA PRO A 162 7.38 3.16 -16.93
C PRO A 162 6.06 3.61 -17.57
N ILE A 163 5.29 4.42 -16.86
CA ILE A 163 4.06 5.01 -17.40
C ILE A 163 4.40 6.38 -17.99
N PRO A 164 4.21 6.61 -19.31
CA PRO A 164 4.51 7.90 -19.92
C PRO A 164 3.69 9.03 -19.28
N GLY A 165 4.37 10.10 -18.86
CA GLY A 165 3.73 11.27 -18.24
C GLY A 165 3.61 11.20 -16.72
N GLU A 166 3.89 10.05 -16.10
CA GLU A 166 3.89 9.91 -14.65
C GLU A 166 5.25 10.20 -14.02
N ALA A 167 5.25 10.36 -12.70
CA ALA A 167 6.45 10.58 -11.89
C ALA A 167 7.44 9.40 -11.96
N ALA A 168 8.68 9.66 -11.54
CA ALA A 168 9.68 8.62 -11.37
C ALA A 168 9.16 7.52 -10.44
N HIS A 169 9.55 6.28 -10.73
CA HIS A 169 9.17 5.09 -9.97
C HIS A 169 7.68 4.71 -9.98
N TRP A 170 6.92 5.21 -10.96
CA TRP A 170 5.58 4.75 -11.29
C TRP A 170 5.61 3.81 -12.50
N TYR A 171 5.17 2.57 -12.30
CA TYR A 171 5.27 1.52 -13.29
C TYR A 171 3.96 0.76 -13.48
N ARG A 172 3.72 0.30 -14.71
CA ARG A 172 2.77 -0.77 -15.02
C ARG A 172 3.41 -2.13 -14.83
N VAL A 173 2.69 -3.06 -14.24
CA VAL A 173 3.09 -4.47 -14.13
C VAL A 173 2.79 -5.20 -15.44
N ILE A 174 3.74 -6.01 -15.90
CA ILE A 174 3.64 -6.79 -17.13
C ILE A 174 3.76 -8.27 -16.77
N TYR A 175 2.68 -9.02 -16.99
CA TYR A 175 2.61 -10.48 -16.83
C TYR A 175 2.99 -11.19 -18.13
#